data_AF-A0A7J2IY52-F1
#
_entry.id   AF-A0A7J2IY52-F1
#
_cell.length_a   1.000
_cell.length_b   1.000
_cell.length_c   1.000
_cell.angle_alpha   90.00
_cell.angle_beta   90.00
_cell.angle_gamma   90.00
#
_symmetry.space_group_name_H-M   'P 1'
#
loop_
_entity.id
_entity.type
_entity.pdbx_description
1 polymer ?
#
loop_
_entity_poly.entity_id
_entity_poly.type
_entity_poly.pdbx_seq_one_letter_code
_entity_poly.pdbx_strand_id
1 'polypeptide(L)' 'MQRKRSKRSRIRGRRTCGYGARKKHRGKGSKGGKGLAGTGKKAGHKRTYLLRYGIKALGK' A
#
# COMPACT_ATOMS: atom_id res chain seq x y z
N MET A 1 21.12 -22.43 1.01
CA MET A 1 20.07 -21.47 1.42
C MET A 1 20.70 -20.36 2.26
N GLN A 2 20.79 -19.12 1.75
CA GLN A 2 21.45 -18.02 2.47
C GLN A 2 20.55 -17.44 3.57
N ARG A 3 20.95 -17.58 4.84
CA ARG A 3 20.24 -16.96 5.99
C ARG A 3 20.64 -15.49 6.14
N LYS A 4 20.02 -14.62 5.34
CA LYS A 4 20.25 -13.17 5.45
C LYS A 4 19.53 -12.59 6.67
N ARG A 5 20.18 -11.63 7.34
CA ARG A 5 19.58 -10.88 8.46
C ARG A 5 18.35 -10.10 8.02
N SER A 6 17.34 -10.02 8.88
CA SER A 6 16.09 -9.29 8.59
C SER A 6 16.34 -7.79 8.35
N LYS A 7 15.49 -7.13 7.55
CA LYS A 7 15.57 -5.68 7.35
C LYS A 7 15.38 -4.91 8.66
N ARG A 8 14.53 -5.43 9.56
CA ARG A 8 14.16 -4.78 10.82
C ARG A 8 15.36 -4.57 11.74
N SER A 9 16.28 -5.54 11.81
CA SER A 9 17.51 -5.37 12.60
C SER A 9 18.43 -4.32 11.99
N ARG A 10 18.53 -4.26 10.66
CA ARG A 10 19.40 -3.33 9.93
C ARG A 10 18.94 -1.87 9.95
N ILE A 11 17.64 -1.60 10.17
CA ILE A 11 17.09 -0.23 10.15
C ILE A 11 16.87 0.36 11.55
N ARG A 12 17.26 -0.32 12.63
CA ARG A 12 17.23 0.25 13.98
C ARG A 12 18.10 1.52 14.02
N GLY A 13 17.66 2.54 14.76
CA GLY A 13 18.31 3.86 14.80
C GLY A 13 17.91 4.82 13.67
N ARG A 14 17.27 4.35 12.58
CA ARG A 14 16.74 5.26 11.55
C ARG A 14 15.46 5.92 12.01
N ARG A 15 15.39 7.25 11.94
CA ARG A 15 14.25 8.06 12.42
C ARG A 15 12.89 7.69 11.82
N THR A 16 12.84 7.21 10.57
CA THR A 16 11.57 6.98 9.84
C THR A 16 11.40 5.55 9.33
N CYS A 17 12.35 4.66 9.60
CA CYS A 17 12.31 3.25 9.19
C CYS A 17 12.03 3.02 7.68
N GLY A 18 12.34 4.01 6.82
CA GLY A 18 12.11 3.94 5.37
C GLY A 18 10.71 4.37 4.91
N TYR A 19 9.89 4.96 5.77
CA TYR A 19 8.53 5.42 5.44
C TYR A 19 8.46 6.88 4.94
N GLY A 20 9.61 7.52 4.69
CA GLY A 20 9.66 8.93 4.30
C GLY A 20 9.32 9.85 5.47
N ALA A 21 8.49 10.88 5.24
CA ALA A 21 8.10 11.82 6.29
C ALA A 21 7.24 11.15 7.38
N ARG A 22 7.40 11.59 8.64
CA ARG A 22 6.72 11.02 9.83
C ARG A 22 5.19 10.96 9.73
N LYS A 23 4.59 11.81 8.88
CA LYS A 23 3.14 11.89 8.69
C LYS A 23 2.58 10.88 7.67
N LYS A 24 3.42 10.16 6.91
CA LYS A 24 2.98 9.39 5.73
C LYS A 24 2.61 7.93 6.00
N HIS A 25 3.20 7.28 7.01
CA HIS A 25 2.84 5.89 7.36
C HIS A 25 1.83 5.86 8.51
N ARG A 26 0.56 6.10 8.19
CA ARG A 26 -0.55 6.05 9.13
C ARG A 26 -1.49 4.88 8.78
N GLY A 27 -2.71 4.95 9.31
CA GLY A 27 -3.75 3.95 9.12
C GLY A 27 -4.29 3.89 7.69
N LYS A 28 -5.55 3.48 7.57
CA LYS A 28 -6.16 3.15 6.28
C LYS A 28 -6.42 4.37 5.40
N GLY A 29 -6.48 5.58 5.98
CA GLY A 29 -6.54 6.84 5.22
C GLY A 29 -5.34 7.00 4.28
N SER A 30 -4.12 6.75 4.77
CA SER A 30 -2.91 6.79 3.93
C SER A 30 -2.88 5.73 2.82
N LYS A 31 -3.76 4.73 2.87
CA LYS A 31 -3.88 3.65 1.86
C LYS A 31 -5.07 3.84 0.92
N GLY A 32 -5.87 4.89 1.11
CA GLY A 32 -7.12 5.10 0.37
C GLY A 32 -8.19 4.05 0.71
N GLY A 33 -8.30 3.63 1.96
CA GLY A 33 -9.33 2.68 2.45
C GLY A 33 -8.80 1.26 2.73
N LYS A 34 -9.69 0.40 3.24
CA LYS A 34 -9.41 -1.02 3.52
C LYS A 34 -9.65 -1.87 2.26
N GLY A 35 -8.79 -2.85 1.99
CA GLY A 35 -8.97 -3.79 0.86
C GLY A 35 -9.08 -3.10 -0.50
N LEU A 36 -10.01 -3.60 -1.33
CA LEU A 36 -10.36 -3.08 -2.65
C LEU A 36 -11.29 -1.84 -2.60
N ALA A 37 -11.36 -1.13 -1.47
CA ALA A 37 -12.13 0.13 -1.41
C ALA A 37 -11.57 1.15 -2.41
N GLY A 38 -12.49 1.82 -3.13
CA GLY A 38 -12.16 2.83 -4.14
C GLY A 38 -11.82 2.32 -5.52
N THR A 39 -11.85 1.00 -5.73
CA THR A 39 -11.57 0.42 -7.04
C THR A 39 -12.81 0.43 -7.94
N GLY A 40 -13.98 0.91 -7.49
CA GLY A 40 -15.22 0.60 -8.20
C GLY A 40 -16.55 1.07 -7.61
N LYS A 41 -17.62 0.72 -8.35
CA LYS A 41 -19.09 0.86 -8.16
C LYS A 41 -19.61 2.15 -7.50
N LYS A 42 -19.12 2.51 -6.31
CA LYS A 42 -19.52 3.70 -5.54
C LYS A 42 -18.42 4.77 -5.44
N ALA A 43 -17.14 4.39 -5.51
CA ALA A 43 -16.01 5.31 -5.39
C ALA A 43 -14.84 4.90 -6.30
N GLY A 44 -14.14 5.89 -6.89
CA GLY A 44 -13.21 5.68 -8.01
C GLY A 44 -11.74 6.03 -7.79
N HIS A 45 -11.31 6.36 -6.57
CA HIS A 45 -9.95 6.84 -6.29
C HIS A 45 -8.82 5.82 -6.53
N LYS A 46 -9.15 4.53 -6.73
CA LYS A 46 -8.21 3.46 -7.15
C LYS A 46 -8.60 2.82 -8.48
N ARG A 47 -9.52 3.41 -9.25
CA ARG A 47 -9.97 2.86 -10.54
C ARG A 47 -8.82 2.77 -11.56
N THR A 48 -7.91 3.73 -11.55
CA THR A 48 -6.71 3.75 -12.43
C THR A 48 -5.82 2.52 -12.25
N TYR A 49 -5.73 1.97 -11.04
CA TYR A 49 -4.98 0.76 -10.76
C TYR A 49 -5.56 -0.44 -11.52
N LEU A 50 -6.87 -0.67 -11.42
CA LEU A 50 -7.50 -1.81 -12.11
C LEU A 50 -7.43 -1.69 -13.63
N LEU A 51 -7.69 -0.49 -14.17
CA LEU A 51 -7.63 -0.23 -15.61
C LEU A 51 -6.22 -0.51 -16.16
N ARG A 52 -5.19 -0.07 -15.44
CA ARG A 52 -3.80 -0.27 -15.86
C ARG A 52 -3.39 -1.75 -15.85
N TYR A 53 -3.79 -2.49 -14.83
CA TYR A 53 -3.40 -3.89 -14.66
C TYR A 53 -4.39 -4.89 -15.28
N GLY A 54 -5.42 -4.42 -15.99
CA GLY A 54 -6.40 -5.28 -16.68
C GLY A 54 -7.24 -6.16 -15.74
N ILE A 55 -7.33 -5.81 -14.46
CA ILE A 55 -8.02 -6.63 -13.46
C ILE A 55 -9.53 -6.34 -13.55
N LYS A 56 -10.32 -7.30 -14.05
CA LYS A 56 -11.79 -7.24 -14.01
C LYS A 56 -12.25 -7.32 -12.55
N ALA A 57 -12.64 -6.18 -11.98
CA ALA A 57 -13.13 -6.12 -10.60
C ALA A 57 -14.65 -5.95 -10.48
N LEU A 58 -15.35 -5.66 -11.58
CA LEU A 58 -16.76 -5.27 -11.59
C LEU A 58 -17.41 -5.74 -12.89
N GLY A 59 -18.59 -6.38 -12.79
CA GLY A 59 -19.32 -6.97 -13.91
C GLY A 59 -19.29 -8.51 -13.86
N LYS A 60 -20.39 -9.15 -14.27
CA LYS A 60 -20.44 -10.59 -14.55
C LYS A 60 -19.74 -10.86 -15.88
#